data_AF-A0A369A9D7-F1
#
_entry.id   AF-A0A369A9D7-F1
#
_cell.length_a   1.000
_cell.length_b   1.000
_cell.length_c   1.000
_cell.angle_alpha   90.00
_cell.angle_beta   90.00
_cell.angle_gamma   90.00
#
_symmetry.space_group_name_H-M   'P 1'
#
loop_
_entity.id
_entity.type
_entity.pdbx_description
1 polymer ?
#
loop_
_entity_poly.entity_id
_entity_poly.type
_entity_poly.pdbx_seq_one_letter_code
_entity_poly.pdbx_strand_id
1 'polypeptide(L)' 'MNNDLKYDAFGNLDADYYVEKAYELRRAYLSSAMKSAVVNLKAFFANLASSRTLKSAPQH' A
#
# COMPACT_ATOMS: atom_id res chain seq x y z
N MET A 1 -22.29 1.68 17.49
CA MET A 1 -21.97 1.27 16.10
C MET A 1 -23.15 0.44 15.63
N ASN A 2 -24.01 0.99 14.78
CA ASN A 2 -25.08 0.22 14.17
C ASN A 2 -24.43 -0.66 13.10
N ASN A 3 -24.31 -1.96 13.39
CA ASN A 3 -23.84 -2.93 12.39
C ASN A 3 -25.03 -3.23 11.47
N ASP A 4 -25.33 -2.29 10.59
CA ASP A 4 -26.30 -2.51 9.52
C ASP A 4 -25.64 -3.48 8.52
N LEU A 5 -25.81 -4.77 8.80
CA LEU A 5 -25.40 -5.84 7.91
C LEU A 5 -26.24 -5.74 6.63
N LYS A 6 -25.59 -5.91 5.49
CA LYS A 6 -26.27 -5.91 4.20
C LYS A 6 -26.80 -7.29 3.89
N TYR A 7 -28.07 -7.33 3.54
CA TYR A 7 -28.79 -8.54 3.17
C TYR A 7 -29.21 -8.46 1.71
N ASP A 8 -29.28 -9.62 1.05
CA ASP A 8 -29.75 -9.78 -0.31
C ASP A 8 -31.29 -9.67 -0.39
N ALA A 9 -31.84 -9.81 -1.59
CA ALA A 9 -33.29 -9.74 -1.83
C ALA A 9 -34.08 -10.90 -1.16
N PHE A 10 -33.40 -11.93 -0.68
CA PHE A 10 -33.99 -13.11 -0.03
C PHE A 10 -33.84 -13.06 1.50
N GLY A 11 -33.22 -12.01 2.04
CA GLY A 11 -32.97 -11.84 3.47
C GLY A 11 -31.75 -12.59 4.00
N ASN A 12 -30.89 -13.14 3.13
CA ASN A 12 -29.61 -13.71 3.53
C ASN A 12 -28.51 -12.64 3.55
N LEU A 13 -27.41 -12.90 4.24
CA LEU A 13 -26.23 -12.03 4.19
C LEU A 13 -25.74 -11.89 2.74
N ASP A 14 -25.57 -10.67 2.27
CA ASP A 14 -25.16 -10.35 0.90
C ASP A 14 -23.66 -10.62 0.73
N ALA A 15 -23.33 -11.89 0.51
CA ALA A 15 -21.95 -12.35 0.38
C ALA A 15 -21.23 -11.64 -0.78
N ASP A 16 -21.92 -11.44 -1.89
CA ASP A 16 -21.36 -10.81 -3.09
C ASP A 16 -20.95 -9.36 -2.78
N TYR A 17 -21.81 -8.59 -2.10
CA TYR A 17 -21.47 -7.25 -1.65
C TYR A 17 -20.21 -7.20 -0.79
N TYR A 18 -20.08 -8.12 0.17
CA TYR A 18 -18.91 -8.14 1.06
C TYR A 18 -17.64 -8.61 0.35
N VAL A 19 -17.75 -9.54 -0.60
CA VAL A 19 -16.64 -9.99 -1.43
C VAL A 19 -16.13 -8.85 -2.31
N GLU A 20 -17.02 -8.13 -2.99
CA GLU A 20 -16.66 -6.95 -3.78
C GLU A 20 -15.97 -5.89 -2.92
N LYS A 21 -16.53 -5.57 -1.75
CA LYS A 21 -15.92 -4.63 -0.81
C LYS A 21 -14.54 -5.07 -0.33
N ALA A 22 -14.34 -6.37 -0.09
CA ALA A 22 -13.04 -6.91 0.27
C ALA A 22 -12.01 -6.73 -0.87
N TYR A 23 -12.42 -6.95 -2.13
CA TYR A 23 -11.55 -6.70 -3.29
C TYR A 23 -11.22 -5.21 -3.46
N GLU A 24 -12.19 -4.31 -3.26
CA GLU A 24 -11.96 -2.87 -3.28
C GLU A 24 -10.93 -2.44 -2.22
N LEU A 25 -11.11 -2.91 -0.98
CA LEU A 25 -10.21 -2.64 0.14
C LEU A 25 -8.81 -3.17 -0.13
N ARG A 26 -8.70 -4.42 -0.61
CA ARG A 26 -7.40 -5.02 -0.98
C ARG A 26 -6.71 -4.20 -2.05
N ARG A 27 -7.42 -3.75 -3.08
CA ARG A 27 -6.85 -2.95 -4.17
C ARG A 27 -6.38 -1.58 -3.69
N ALA A 28 -7.19 -0.91 -2.85
CA ALA A 28 -6.82 0.36 -2.24
C ALA A 28 -5.55 0.23 -1.38
N TYR A 29 -5.50 -0.80 -0.53
CA TYR A 29 -4.35 -1.08 0.33
C TYR A 29 -3.09 -1.42 -0.48
N LEU A 30 -3.21 -2.25 -1.52
CA LEU A 30 -2.07 -2.57 -2.39
C LEU A 30 -1.52 -1.32 -3.07
N SER A 31 -2.40 -0.42 -3.52
CA SER A 31 -1.98 0.83 -4.16
C SER A 31 -1.20 1.75 -3.21
N SER A 32 -1.62 1.85 -1.95
CA SER A 32 -0.93 2.66 -0.95
C SER A 32 0.39 2.01 -0.53
N ALA A 33 0.39 0.69 -0.31
CA ALA A 33 1.59 -0.08 0.00
C ALA A 33 2.65 0.05 -1.11
N MET A 34 2.24 -0.06 -2.38
CA MET A 34 3.15 0.11 -3.53
C MET A 34 3.73 1.52 -3.61
N LYS A 35 2.91 2.56 -3.40
CA LYS A 35 3.40 3.95 -3.36
C LYS A 35 4.45 4.12 -2.27
N SER A 36 4.19 3.61 -1.05
CA SER A 36 5.15 3.65 0.05
C SER A 36 6.42 2.87 -0.25
N ALA A 37 6.32 1.69 -0.89
CA ALA A 37 7.47 0.90 -1.29
C ALA A 37 8.36 1.64 -2.29
N VAL A 38 7.78 2.30 -3.30
CA VAL A 38 8.52 3.09 -4.28
C VAL A 38 9.24 4.28 -3.63
N VAL A 39 8.57 4.98 -2.70
CA VAL A 39 9.19 6.11 -1.96
C VAL A 39 10.36 5.61 -1.12
N ASN A 40 10.19 4.52 -0.38
CA ASN A 40 11.23 3.94 0.45
C ASN A 40 12.42 3.44 -0.38
N LEU A 41 12.16 2.83 -1.54
CA LEU A 41 13.22 2.36 -2.44
C LEU A 41 14.02 3.52 -3.02
N LYS A 42 13.34 4.59 -3.46
CA LYS A 42 14.00 5.82 -3.92
C LYS A 42 14.86 6.43 -2.83
N ALA A 43 14.34 6.54 -1.60
CA ALA A 43 15.07 7.07 -0.47
C ALA A 43 16.30 6.22 -0.12
N PHE A 44 16.17 4.88 -0.16
CA PHE A 44 17.28 3.96 0.05
C PHE A 44 18.41 4.18 -0.95
N PHE A 45 18.10 4.25 -2.25
CA PHE A 45 19.12 4.48 -3.28
C PHE A 45 19.70 5.89 -3.25
N ALA A 46 18.89 6.91 -2.95
CA ALA A 46 19.39 8.28 -2.77
C ALA A 46 20.39 8.34 -1.61
N ASN A 47 20.10 7.71 -0.47
CA ASN A 47 21.03 7.62 0.65
C ASN A 47 22.29 6.83 0.29
N LEU A 48 22.16 5.69 -0.39
CA LEU A 48 23.31 4.89 -0.84
C LEU A 48 24.24 5.68 -1.78
N ALA A 49 23.66 6.44 -2.71
CA ALA A 49 24.41 7.29 -3.63
C ALA A 49 25.10 8.44 -2.89
N SER A 50 24.39 9.14 -1.99
CA SER A 50 24.95 10.21 -1.15
C SER A 50 26.09 9.72 -0.26
N SER A 51 26.00 8.51 0.30
CA SER A 51 27.09 7.91 1.08
C SER A 51 28.33 7.56 0.25
N ARG A 52 28.20 7.35 -1.07
CA ARG A 52 29.36 7.12 -1.96
C ARG A 52 30.10 8.40 -2.34
N THR A 53 29.42 9.54 -2.45
CA THR A 53 30.07 10.81 -2.85
C THR A 53 31.09 11.29 -1.79
N LEU A 54 30.84 10.97 -0.52
CA LEU A 54 31.74 11.33 0.59
C LEU A 54 33.04 10.52 0.62
N LYS A 55 33.13 9.40 -0.11
CA LYS A 55 34.29 8.49 -0.06
C LYS A 55 35.23 8.63 -1.25
N SER A 56 34.94 9.49 -2.23
CA SER A 56 35.74 9.62 -3.47
C SER A 56 36.57 10.91 -3.59
N ALA A 57 36.88 11.58 -2.48
CA ALA A 57 37.91 12.63 -2.49
C ALA A 57 39.23 12.08 -1.93
N PRO A 58 40.11 11.47 -2.75
CA PRO A 58 41.52 11.44 -2.42
C PRO A 58 42.04 12.86 -2.66
N GLN A 59 42.10 13.68 -1.61
CA GLN A 59 42.96 14.85 -1.63
C GLN A 59 44.39 14.35 -1.39
N HIS A 60 45.14 14.22 -2.48
CA HIS A 60 46.57 13.95 -2.44
C HIS A 60 47.30 14.85 -3.45
#